data_AF-A0A2M7BLL1-F1
#
_entry.id   AF-A0A2M7BLL1-F1
#
_cell.length_a   1.000
_cell.length_b   1.000
_cell.length_c   1.000
_cell.angle_alpha   90.00
_cell.angle_beta   90.00
_cell.angle_gamma   90.00
#
_symmetry.space_group_name_H-M   'P 1'
#
loop_
_entity.id
_entity.type
_entity.pdbx_description
1 polymer ?
#
loop_
_entity_poly.entity_id
_entity_poly.type
_entity_poly.pdbx_seq_one_letter_code
_entity_poly.pdbx_strand_id
1 'polypeptide(L)'
;MPRPQYPTSEGLWSRGKRGEAGYGAVRLGTPYPEAVESFRKAVEGRLDFDPAVLFVWGTMQATAVLNVLKAVEETFGEAGQELVRKAINQAGYEAMKGFLESSSFPDDLSEIELASYVVTGINTVLYASLERPWIESENRCAFDILWCPHQDRYTAFDCRVQRFFVEGMFHAIDDSGMGRITAWVEKLIPRGAECCHFVVERTGESDGKNPWHAYSEELMRRAIQKLSKPKHPSDG
;
A
#
# COMPACT_ATOMS: atom_id res chain seq x y z
N MET A 1 8.67 -16.34 21.57
CA MET A 1 8.88 -15.68 20.27
C MET A 1 9.71 -14.42 20.50
N PRO A 2 10.74 -14.12 19.69
CA PRO A 2 11.45 -12.85 19.79
C PRO A 2 10.44 -11.70 19.66
N ARG A 3 10.60 -10.65 20.47
CA ARG A 3 9.75 -9.45 20.32
C ARG A 3 10.08 -8.80 18.97
N PRO A 4 9.07 -8.30 18.22
CA PRO A 4 9.34 -7.52 17.03
C PRO A 4 10.28 -6.35 17.39
N GLN A 5 11.39 -6.23 16.68
CA GLN A 5 12.17 -5.00 16.68
C GLN A 5 11.68 -4.15 15.53
N TYR A 6 11.27 -2.92 15.83
CA TYR A 6 10.86 -1.95 14.84
C TYR A 6 11.99 -0.94 14.69
N PRO A 7 12.73 -0.90 13.57
CA PRO A 7 13.84 0.02 13.38
C PRO A 7 13.32 1.43 13.05
N THR A 8 12.54 2.01 13.96
CA THR A 8 11.77 3.26 13.76
C THR A 8 12.62 4.49 13.50
N SER A 9 13.94 4.38 13.67
CA SER A 9 14.94 5.42 13.42
C SER A 9 15.68 5.28 12.08
N GLU A 10 15.51 4.18 11.33
CA GLU A 10 16.31 3.87 10.12
C GLU A 10 15.60 4.24 8.80
N GLY A 11 14.30 4.53 8.84
CA GLY A 11 13.49 4.84 7.67
C GLY A 11 12.84 6.23 7.73
N LEU A 12 11.89 6.41 6.82
CA LEU A 12 11.15 7.64 6.61
C LEU A 12 9.68 7.43 6.95
N TRP A 13 9.15 8.33 7.78
CA TRP A 13 7.71 8.54 7.95
C TRP A 13 7.24 9.65 7.00
N SER A 14 5.94 9.99 7.05
CA SER A 14 5.33 10.98 6.15
C SER A 14 5.95 12.40 6.19
N ARG A 15 6.73 12.72 7.22
CA ARG A 15 7.50 13.97 7.34
C ARG A 15 9.02 13.77 7.22
N GLY A 16 9.46 12.58 6.80
CA GLY A 16 10.86 12.24 6.58
C GLY A 16 11.45 13.04 5.42
N LYS A 17 12.78 13.08 5.36
CA LYS A 17 13.53 13.73 4.27
C LYS A 17 14.32 12.68 3.50
N ARG A 18 14.26 12.76 2.17
CA ARG A 18 15.13 12.00 1.28
C ARG A 18 16.40 12.82 0.97
N GLY A 19 17.47 12.15 0.58
CA GLY A 19 18.78 12.78 0.31
C GLY A 19 18.86 13.39 -1.09
N GLU A 20 17.99 12.97 -2.00
CA GLU A 20 17.89 13.41 -3.37
C GLU A 20 17.43 14.87 -3.45
N ALA A 21 18.12 15.68 -4.25
CA ALA A 21 17.87 17.12 -4.34
C ALA A 21 16.43 17.45 -4.77
N GLY A 22 15.88 16.68 -5.74
CA GLY A 22 14.52 16.85 -6.24
C GLY A 22 13.45 16.71 -5.15
N TYR A 23 13.69 15.92 -4.10
CA TYR A 23 12.71 15.71 -3.04
C TYR A 23 12.53 16.94 -2.12
N GLY A 24 13.52 17.83 -2.02
CA GLY A 24 13.46 18.99 -1.12
C GLY A 24 12.28 19.94 -1.42
N ALA A 25 11.88 20.01 -2.69
CA ALA A 25 10.76 20.82 -3.16
C ALA A 25 9.42 20.04 -3.25
N VAL A 26 9.43 18.71 -3.06
CA VAL A 26 8.21 17.90 -3.02
C VAL A 26 7.41 18.21 -1.76
N ARG A 27 6.08 18.26 -1.91
CA ARG A 27 5.12 18.31 -0.80
C ARG A 27 4.13 17.18 -0.99
N LEU A 28 4.28 16.14 -0.18
CA LEU A 28 3.34 15.02 -0.17
C LEU A 28 2.05 15.45 0.53
N GLY A 29 0.93 15.27 -0.17
CA GLY A 29 -0.40 15.57 0.32
C GLY A 29 -0.94 14.51 1.27
N THR A 30 -2.21 14.65 1.62
CA THR A 30 -2.98 13.64 2.35
C THR A 30 -4.36 13.56 1.72
N PRO A 31 -4.93 12.36 1.52
CA PRO A 31 -6.33 12.27 1.14
C PRO A 31 -7.20 12.94 2.23
N TYR A 32 -8.32 13.51 1.80
CA TYR A 32 -9.29 14.17 2.69
C TYR A 32 -8.68 15.32 3.52
N PRO A 33 -8.03 16.32 2.89
CA PRO A 33 -7.22 17.33 3.59
C PRO A 33 -8.00 18.10 4.67
N GLU A 34 -9.26 18.45 4.42
CA GLU A 34 -10.12 19.15 5.39
C GLU A 34 -10.42 18.30 6.63
N ALA A 35 -10.68 17.01 6.44
CA ALA A 35 -10.96 16.09 7.53
C ALA A 35 -9.70 15.83 8.35
N VAL A 36 -8.54 15.66 7.69
CA VAL A 36 -7.24 15.50 8.36
C VAL A 36 -6.90 16.74 9.19
N GLU A 37 -7.13 17.94 8.65
CA GLU A 37 -6.85 19.18 9.38
C GLU A 37 -7.82 19.39 10.55
N SER A 38 -9.11 19.09 10.36
CA SER A 38 -10.10 19.12 11.44
C SER A 38 -9.73 18.16 12.57
N PHE A 39 -9.27 16.95 12.22
CA PHE A 39 -8.78 15.97 13.18
C PHE A 39 -7.55 16.49 13.94
N ARG A 40 -6.54 17.05 13.26
CA ARG A 40 -5.35 17.63 13.91
C ARG A 40 -5.72 18.68 14.96
N LYS A 41 -6.62 19.61 14.59
CA LYS A 41 -7.12 20.64 15.52
C LYS A 41 -7.88 20.05 16.70
N ALA A 42 -8.69 19.02 16.47
CA ALA A 42 -9.49 18.40 17.53
C ALA A 42 -8.64 17.69 18.60
N VAL A 43 -7.45 17.20 18.23
CA VAL A 43 -6.52 16.51 19.15
C VAL A 43 -5.36 17.38 19.63
N GLU A 44 -5.24 18.61 19.12
CA GLU A 44 -4.15 19.51 19.48
C GLU A 44 -4.17 19.85 20.98
N GLY A 45 -3.04 19.65 21.66
CA GLY A 45 -2.90 19.89 23.10
C GLY A 45 -3.66 18.91 24.01
N ARG A 46 -4.29 17.86 23.46
CA ARG A 46 -5.05 16.86 24.22
C ARG A 46 -4.11 15.82 24.83
N LEU A 47 -3.86 15.91 26.14
CA LEU A 47 -3.05 14.94 26.88
C LEU A 47 -3.75 13.59 27.09
N ASP A 48 -5.07 13.56 26.94
CA ASP A 48 -5.91 12.36 27.04
C ASP A 48 -6.05 11.60 25.71
N PHE A 49 -5.48 12.13 24.62
CA PHE A 49 -5.53 11.49 23.32
C PHE A 49 -4.35 10.54 23.14
N ASP A 50 -4.64 9.24 23.00
CA ASP A 50 -3.66 8.21 22.64
C ASP A 50 -3.75 7.87 21.14
N PRO A 51 -2.77 8.24 20.30
CA PRO A 51 -2.77 7.90 18.88
C PRO A 51 -2.84 6.40 18.59
N ALA A 52 -2.40 5.53 19.52
CA ALA A 52 -2.47 4.09 19.34
C ALA A 52 -3.90 3.57 19.22
N VAL A 53 -4.91 4.27 19.78
CA VAL A 53 -6.30 3.85 19.62
C VAL A 53 -6.83 4.05 18.19
N LEU A 54 -6.24 4.96 17.40
CA LEU A 54 -6.53 5.06 15.97
C LEU A 54 -5.93 3.89 15.19
N PHE A 55 -4.76 3.41 15.59
CA PHE A 55 -4.20 2.18 15.03
C PHE A 55 -5.13 0.99 15.29
N VAL A 56 -5.62 0.83 16.53
CA VAL A 56 -6.61 -0.23 16.86
C VAL A 56 -7.86 -0.12 15.98
N TRP A 57 -8.41 1.08 15.84
CA TRP A 57 -9.58 1.33 14.98
C TRP A 57 -9.27 0.97 13.52
N GLY A 58 -8.15 1.43 12.97
CA GLY A 58 -7.74 1.16 11.59
C GLY A 58 -7.50 -0.34 11.33
N THR A 59 -6.82 -1.03 12.25
CA THR A 59 -6.60 -2.49 12.17
C THR A 59 -7.92 -3.25 12.21
N MET A 60 -8.90 -2.80 13.00
CA MET A 60 -10.24 -3.38 13.02
C MET A 60 -10.94 -3.23 11.66
N GLN A 61 -10.90 -2.04 11.04
CA GLN A 61 -11.48 -1.82 9.70
C GLN A 61 -10.78 -2.67 8.64
N ALA A 62 -9.44 -2.72 8.65
CA ALA A 62 -8.66 -3.54 7.73
C ALA A 62 -9.00 -5.03 7.85
N THR A 63 -9.13 -5.53 9.09
CA THR A 63 -9.55 -6.91 9.38
C THR A 63 -10.97 -7.18 8.89
N ALA A 64 -11.89 -6.22 9.04
CA ALA A 64 -13.26 -6.35 8.53
C ALA A 64 -13.28 -6.50 7.01
N VAL A 65 -12.52 -5.69 6.27
CA VAL A 65 -12.40 -5.80 4.80
C VAL A 65 -11.86 -7.18 4.39
N LEU A 66 -10.83 -7.67 5.08
CA LEU A 66 -10.28 -9.00 4.84
C LEU A 66 -11.31 -10.11 5.10
N ASN A 67 -12.09 -9.99 6.17
CA ASN A 67 -13.14 -10.96 6.50
C ASN A 67 -14.29 -10.93 5.49
N VAL A 68 -14.68 -9.74 4.99
CA VAL A 68 -15.65 -9.59 3.91
C VAL A 68 -15.16 -10.29 2.65
N LEU A 69 -13.90 -10.07 2.26
CA LEU A 69 -13.30 -10.74 1.10
C LEU A 69 -13.40 -12.27 1.24
N LYS A 70 -13.01 -12.81 2.40
CA LYS A 70 -13.05 -14.27 2.66
C LYS A 70 -14.47 -14.83 2.66
N ALA A 71 -15.41 -14.17 3.34
CA ALA A 71 -16.80 -14.61 3.39
C ALA A 71 -17.48 -14.59 2.01
N VAL A 72 -17.21 -13.55 1.23
CA VAL A 72 -17.72 -13.41 -0.15
C VAL A 72 -17.09 -14.44 -1.09
N GLU A 73 -15.78 -14.75 -0.93
CA GLU A 73 -15.13 -15.86 -1.64
C GLU A 73 -15.77 -17.20 -1.34
N GLU A 74 -16.02 -17.49 -0.06
CA GLU A 74 -16.65 -18.73 0.40
C GLU A 74 -18.08 -18.88 -0.14
N THR A 75 -18.83 -17.77 -0.22
CA THR A 75 -20.24 -17.80 -0.60
C THR A 75 -20.44 -17.74 -2.11
N PHE A 76 -19.65 -16.93 -2.82
CA PHE A 76 -19.90 -16.57 -4.22
C PHE A 76 -18.73 -16.89 -5.16
N GLY A 77 -17.63 -17.47 -4.66
CA GLY A 77 -16.47 -17.85 -5.46
C GLY A 77 -15.83 -16.67 -6.19
N GLU A 78 -15.43 -16.90 -7.45
CA GLU A 78 -14.76 -15.91 -8.30
C GLU A 78 -15.60 -14.63 -8.51
N ALA A 79 -16.91 -14.77 -8.69
CA ALA A 79 -17.81 -13.62 -8.85
C ALA A 79 -17.80 -12.72 -7.59
N GLY A 80 -17.72 -13.35 -6.42
CA GLY A 80 -17.56 -12.64 -5.15
C GLY A 80 -16.22 -11.89 -5.06
N GLN A 81 -15.12 -12.53 -5.48
CA GLN A 81 -13.81 -11.90 -5.48
C GLN A 81 -13.79 -10.63 -6.34
N GLU A 82 -14.34 -10.71 -7.54
CA GLU A 82 -14.35 -9.59 -8.48
C GLU A 82 -15.20 -8.42 -7.94
N LEU A 83 -16.33 -8.72 -7.30
CA LEU A 83 -17.14 -7.70 -6.64
C LEU A 83 -16.36 -6.95 -5.56
N VAL A 84 -15.66 -7.67 -4.68
CA VAL A 84 -14.87 -7.06 -3.60
C VAL A 84 -13.66 -6.32 -4.16
N ARG A 85 -12.96 -6.91 -5.15
CA ARG A 85 -11.84 -6.26 -5.84
C ARG A 85 -12.26 -4.92 -6.42
N LYS A 86 -13.37 -4.85 -7.15
CA LYS A 86 -13.89 -3.60 -7.72
C LYS A 86 -14.16 -2.55 -6.65
N ALA A 87 -14.81 -2.93 -5.55
CA ALA A 87 -15.11 -2.01 -4.45
C ALA A 87 -13.83 -1.48 -3.77
N ILE A 88 -12.84 -2.34 -3.56
CA ILE A 88 -11.56 -1.96 -2.95
C ILE A 88 -10.72 -1.10 -3.91
N ASN A 89 -10.71 -1.43 -5.21
CA ASN A 89 -10.07 -0.61 -6.24
C ASN A 89 -10.63 0.82 -6.21
N GLN A 90 -11.95 0.99 -6.07
CA GLN A 90 -12.56 2.32 -5.96
C GLN A 90 -12.04 3.11 -4.75
N ALA A 91 -11.94 2.45 -3.58
CA ALA A 91 -11.39 3.09 -2.38
C ALA A 91 -9.90 3.48 -2.56
N GLY A 92 -9.10 2.61 -3.18
CA GLY A 92 -7.70 2.91 -3.51
C GLY A 92 -7.55 4.07 -4.49
N TYR A 93 -8.41 4.12 -5.50
CA TYR A 93 -8.45 5.21 -6.49
C TYR A 93 -8.78 6.55 -5.83
N GLU A 94 -9.84 6.61 -5.01
CA GLU A 94 -10.26 7.85 -4.35
C GLU A 94 -9.19 8.38 -3.38
N ALA A 95 -8.57 7.48 -2.60
CA ALA A 95 -7.49 7.85 -1.70
C ALA A 95 -6.27 8.39 -2.46
N MET A 96 -5.89 7.72 -3.56
CA MET A 96 -4.76 8.17 -4.37
C MET A 96 -5.04 9.50 -5.08
N LYS A 97 -6.24 9.65 -5.65
CA LYS A 97 -6.67 10.89 -6.29
C LYS A 97 -6.60 12.07 -5.31
N GLY A 98 -7.19 11.94 -4.12
CA GLY A 98 -7.13 12.99 -3.10
C GLY A 98 -5.71 13.26 -2.60
N PHE A 99 -4.86 12.23 -2.53
CA PHE A 99 -3.44 12.40 -2.23
C PHE A 99 -2.72 13.21 -3.33
N LEU A 100 -2.91 12.88 -4.60
CA LEU A 100 -2.29 13.57 -5.73
C LEU A 100 -2.76 15.02 -5.85
N GLU A 101 -4.07 15.27 -5.72
CA GLU A 101 -4.67 16.63 -5.77
C GLU A 101 -4.17 17.55 -4.65
N SER A 102 -3.76 16.98 -3.52
CA SER A 102 -3.19 17.73 -2.38
C SER A 102 -1.66 17.69 -2.32
N SER A 103 -1.01 17.06 -3.30
CA SER A 103 0.44 17.01 -3.43
C SER A 103 0.96 18.08 -4.38
N SER A 104 2.24 18.43 -4.24
CA SER A 104 2.94 19.30 -5.18
C SER A 104 4.32 18.72 -5.50
N PHE A 105 4.62 18.66 -6.80
CA PHE A 105 5.85 18.12 -7.36
C PHE A 105 6.50 19.18 -8.25
N PRO A 106 7.83 19.34 -8.24
CA PRO A 106 8.54 20.18 -9.20
C PRO A 106 8.37 19.70 -10.64
N ASP A 107 8.34 20.63 -11.59
CA ASP A 107 8.19 20.33 -13.02
C ASP A 107 9.45 19.72 -13.66
N ASP A 108 10.61 19.87 -13.01
CA ASP A 108 11.93 19.44 -13.49
C ASP A 108 12.34 18.04 -13.01
N LEU A 109 11.45 17.33 -12.30
CA LEU A 109 11.70 15.96 -11.89
C LEU A 109 11.83 15.04 -13.12
N SER A 110 12.81 14.14 -13.07
CA SER A 110 12.77 12.99 -13.97
C SER A 110 11.56 12.11 -13.67
N GLU A 111 11.10 11.37 -14.67
CA GLU A 111 9.90 10.52 -14.52
C GLU A 111 10.07 9.44 -13.44
N ILE A 112 11.29 8.93 -13.24
CA ILE A 112 11.56 7.96 -12.16
C ILE A 112 11.64 8.60 -10.77
N GLU A 113 12.11 9.85 -10.66
CA GLU A 113 12.04 10.60 -9.42
C GLU A 113 10.59 10.84 -9.02
N LEU A 114 9.76 11.32 -9.96
CA LEU A 114 8.33 11.49 -9.73
C LEU A 114 7.69 10.18 -9.25
N ALA A 115 7.93 9.06 -9.95
CA ALA A 115 7.43 7.75 -9.56
C ALA A 115 7.91 7.35 -8.15
N SER A 116 9.21 7.48 -7.85
CA SER A 116 9.77 7.13 -6.54
C SER A 116 9.20 7.98 -5.41
N TYR A 117 9.01 9.29 -5.63
CA TYR A 117 8.49 10.20 -4.61
C TYR A 117 6.99 10.00 -4.37
N VAL A 118 6.23 9.72 -5.43
CA VAL A 118 4.82 9.31 -5.32
C VAL A 118 4.70 8.01 -4.51
N VAL A 119 5.55 7.02 -4.78
CA VAL A 119 5.59 5.75 -4.03
C VAL A 119 5.93 5.98 -2.55
N THR A 120 6.87 6.89 -2.23
CA THR A 120 7.10 7.31 -0.85
C THR A 120 5.83 7.86 -0.20
N GLY A 121 5.03 8.65 -0.93
CA GLY A 121 3.73 9.13 -0.45
C GLY A 121 2.74 8.00 -0.18
N ILE A 122 2.61 7.05 -1.10
CA ILE A 122 1.78 5.85 -0.91
C ILE A 122 2.19 5.12 0.38
N ASN A 123 3.48 4.84 0.53
CA ASN A 123 3.99 4.07 1.65
C ASN A 123 3.83 4.80 2.99
N THR A 124 4.24 6.07 3.04
CA THR A 124 4.32 6.81 4.31
C THR A 124 3.03 7.51 4.72
N VAL A 125 2.15 7.84 3.75
CA VAL A 125 0.87 8.52 3.99
C VAL A 125 -0.29 7.54 3.92
N LEU A 126 -0.47 6.82 2.81
CA LEU A 126 -1.65 5.96 2.61
C LEU A 126 -1.55 4.64 3.39
N TYR A 127 -0.34 4.10 3.50
CA TYR A 127 -0.09 2.85 4.22
C TYR A 127 0.49 3.05 5.62
N ALA A 128 0.74 4.30 6.03
CA ALA A 128 1.37 4.65 7.30
C ALA A 128 2.56 3.72 7.64
N SER A 129 3.38 3.41 6.63
CA SER A 129 4.48 2.46 6.71
C SER A 129 5.81 3.19 6.78
N LEU A 130 6.76 2.59 7.50
CA LEU A 130 8.12 3.09 7.57
C LEU A 130 8.89 2.60 6.35
N GLU A 131 9.31 3.53 5.51
CA GLU A 131 9.95 3.23 4.22
C GLU A 131 11.45 3.54 4.24
N ARG A 132 12.24 2.77 3.49
CA ARG A 132 13.58 3.13 3.04
C ARG A 132 13.67 3.00 1.52
N PRO A 133 13.52 4.10 0.75
CA PRO A 133 13.52 4.08 -0.71
C PRO A 133 14.89 4.41 -1.32
N TRP A 134 15.10 4.01 -2.58
CA TRP A 134 16.21 4.45 -3.42
C TRP A 134 15.85 4.34 -4.91
N ILE A 135 16.58 5.08 -5.75
CA ILE A 135 16.47 5.01 -7.22
C ILE A 135 17.65 4.19 -7.74
N GLU A 136 17.38 3.20 -8.59
CA GLU A 136 18.40 2.29 -9.13
C GLU A 136 18.88 2.72 -10.52
N SER A 137 17.96 3.26 -11.33
CA SER A 137 18.24 3.74 -12.69
C SER A 137 17.17 4.73 -13.16
N GLU A 138 17.28 5.19 -14.40
CA GLU A 138 16.29 6.06 -15.07
C GLU A 138 14.88 5.46 -15.22
N ASN A 139 14.72 4.14 -15.06
CA ASN A 139 13.44 3.45 -15.25
C ASN A 139 13.04 2.56 -14.08
N ARG A 140 13.85 2.52 -13.01
CA ARG A 140 13.66 1.59 -11.90
C ARG A 140 14.02 2.22 -10.56
N CYS A 141 13.15 2.01 -9.57
CA CYS A 141 13.39 2.34 -8.18
C CYS A 141 12.93 1.18 -7.29
N ALA A 142 13.39 1.17 -6.06
CA ALA A 142 13.03 0.13 -5.11
C ALA A 142 12.94 0.72 -3.71
N PHE A 143 12.28 -0.03 -2.83
CA PHE A 143 12.12 0.37 -1.45
C PHE A 143 11.97 -0.83 -0.53
N ASP A 144 12.43 -0.64 0.69
CA ASP A 144 12.13 -1.53 1.80
C ASP A 144 11.03 -0.92 2.66
N ILE A 145 10.02 -1.70 3.00
CA ILE A 145 9.15 -1.41 4.13
C ILE A 145 9.75 -2.07 5.36
N LEU A 146 10.22 -1.23 6.28
CA LEU A 146 10.84 -1.64 7.54
C LEU A 146 9.80 -1.89 8.64
N TRP A 147 8.63 -1.27 8.49
CA TRP A 147 7.46 -1.52 9.34
C TRP A 147 6.17 -1.24 8.58
N CYS A 148 5.18 -2.14 8.74
CA CYS A 148 3.84 -1.96 8.20
C CYS A 148 2.78 -2.16 9.30
N PRO A 149 1.71 -1.34 9.34
CA PRO A 149 0.61 -1.51 10.30
C PRO A 149 -0.03 -2.90 10.34
N HIS A 150 0.09 -3.67 9.26
CA HIS A 150 -0.52 -4.99 9.14
C HIS A 150 0.41 -6.15 9.56
N GLN A 151 1.71 -5.92 9.76
CA GLN A 151 2.70 -7.01 9.86
C GLN A 151 2.48 -7.96 11.05
N ASP A 152 1.91 -7.45 12.14
CA ASP A 152 1.66 -8.21 13.36
C ASP A 152 0.27 -8.87 13.37
N ARG A 153 -0.55 -8.65 12.33
CA ARG A 153 -1.93 -9.14 12.27
C ARG A 153 -2.28 -9.95 11.02
N TYR A 154 -1.63 -9.65 9.90
CA TYR A 154 -1.86 -10.29 8.61
C TYR A 154 -0.89 -11.46 8.42
N THR A 155 -1.38 -12.56 7.88
CA THR A 155 -0.50 -13.55 7.26
C THR A 155 0.03 -13.02 5.92
N ALA A 156 1.09 -13.63 5.39
CA ALA A 156 1.59 -13.28 4.06
C ALA A 156 0.54 -13.43 2.94
N PHE A 157 -0.45 -14.30 3.13
CA PHE A 157 -1.53 -14.46 2.15
C PHE A 157 -2.60 -13.37 2.30
N ASP A 158 -2.83 -12.87 3.51
CA ASP A 158 -3.80 -11.79 3.76
C ASP A 158 -3.37 -10.48 3.10
N CYS A 159 -2.07 -10.22 2.95
CA CYS A 159 -1.54 -9.08 2.20
C CYS A 159 -2.06 -8.97 0.76
N ARG A 160 -2.65 -10.04 0.18
CA ARG A 160 -3.25 -9.99 -1.15
C ARG A 160 -4.38 -8.96 -1.26
N VAL A 161 -5.11 -8.67 -0.18
CA VAL A 161 -6.17 -7.65 -0.20
C VAL A 161 -5.61 -6.25 -0.49
N GLN A 162 -4.37 -5.98 -0.07
CA GLN A 162 -3.70 -4.73 -0.35
C GLN A 162 -3.43 -4.54 -1.83
N ARG A 163 -3.40 -5.63 -2.62
CA ARG A 163 -3.21 -5.54 -4.06
C ARG A 163 -4.34 -4.85 -4.78
N PHE A 164 -5.56 -5.00 -4.29
CA PHE A 164 -6.73 -4.33 -4.85
C PHE A 164 -6.69 -2.82 -4.54
N PHE A 165 -6.27 -2.43 -3.33
CA PHE A 165 -6.07 -1.00 -3.05
C PHE A 165 -5.05 -0.38 -4.00
N VAL A 166 -3.89 -1.01 -4.19
CA VAL A 166 -2.83 -0.52 -5.09
C VAL A 166 -3.27 -0.52 -6.55
N GLU A 167 -4.09 -1.47 -7.01
CA GLU A 167 -4.66 -1.42 -8.36
C GLU A 167 -5.46 -0.15 -8.60
N GLY A 168 -6.31 0.23 -7.65
CA GLY A 168 -7.00 1.51 -7.67
C GLY A 168 -6.06 2.71 -7.70
N MET A 169 -4.99 2.66 -6.91
CA MET A 169 -3.98 3.72 -6.86
C MET A 169 -3.24 3.86 -8.19
N PHE A 170 -2.87 2.75 -8.84
CA PHE A 170 -2.24 2.76 -10.16
C PHE A 170 -3.16 3.38 -11.22
N HIS A 171 -4.46 3.08 -11.20
CA HIS A 171 -5.41 3.72 -12.10
C HIS A 171 -5.47 5.25 -11.88
N ALA A 172 -5.46 5.71 -10.64
CA ALA A 172 -5.47 7.16 -10.34
C ALA A 172 -4.17 7.86 -10.79
N ILE A 173 -3.02 7.19 -10.69
CA ILE A 173 -1.75 7.70 -11.19
C ILE A 173 -1.79 7.83 -12.72
N ASP A 174 -2.28 6.80 -13.44
CA ASP A 174 -2.43 6.84 -14.90
C ASP A 174 -3.37 7.98 -15.33
N ASP A 175 -4.55 8.09 -14.71
CA ASP A 175 -5.53 9.15 -14.99
C ASP A 175 -5.00 10.57 -14.71
N SER A 176 -4.05 10.70 -13.78
CA SER A 176 -3.41 11.99 -13.46
C SER A 176 -2.32 12.41 -14.46
N GLY A 177 -1.97 11.53 -15.42
CA GLY A 177 -0.92 11.78 -16.40
C GLY A 177 0.51 11.70 -15.84
N MET A 178 0.70 11.17 -14.63
CA MET A 178 2.02 11.02 -13.99
C MET A 178 2.82 9.81 -14.51
N GLY A 179 2.33 9.16 -15.57
CA GLY A 179 2.94 8.00 -16.21
C GLY A 179 2.51 6.69 -15.57
N ARG A 180 2.88 5.58 -16.23
CA ARG A 180 2.50 4.23 -15.82
C ARG A 180 3.65 3.55 -15.08
N ILE A 181 3.30 2.94 -13.95
CA ILE A 181 4.22 2.14 -13.16
C ILE A 181 3.66 0.75 -12.92
N THR A 182 4.57 -0.19 -12.72
CA THR A 182 4.26 -1.50 -12.14
C THR A 182 5.14 -1.73 -10.93
N ALA A 183 4.75 -2.68 -10.09
CA ALA A 183 5.55 -3.09 -8.96
C ALA A 183 5.45 -4.60 -8.73
N TRP A 184 6.42 -5.14 -8.02
CA TRP A 184 6.34 -6.47 -7.45
C TRP A 184 7.06 -6.53 -6.11
N VAL A 185 6.78 -7.59 -5.38
CA VAL A 185 7.34 -7.82 -4.05
C VAL A 185 8.21 -9.06 -4.07
N GLU A 186 9.45 -8.93 -3.61
CA GLU A 186 10.42 -10.04 -3.57
C GLU A 186 10.49 -10.67 -2.18
N LYS A 187 10.36 -9.84 -1.13
CA LYS A 187 10.43 -10.26 0.28
C LYS A 187 9.25 -9.70 1.06
N LEU A 188 8.80 -10.43 2.08
CA LEU A 188 7.66 -10.06 2.91
C LEU A 188 7.96 -10.33 4.39
N ILE A 189 7.73 -9.34 5.25
CA ILE A 189 7.83 -9.49 6.71
C ILE A 189 6.95 -10.65 7.21
N PRO A 190 5.68 -10.80 6.77
CA PRO A 190 4.87 -11.94 7.21
C PRO A 190 5.35 -13.32 6.72
N ARG A 191 6.38 -13.38 5.86
CA ARG A 191 7.10 -14.62 5.49
C ARG A 191 8.41 -14.80 6.26
N GLY A 192 8.67 -13.97 7.27
CA GLY A 192 9.88 -14.02 8.10
C GLY A 192 11.07 -13.22 7.55
N ALA A 193 10.88 -12.37 6.54
CA ALA A 193 11.92 -11.44 6.11
C ALA A 193 12.07 -10.27 7.09
N GLU A 194 13.25 -9.67 7.15
CA GLU A 194 13.50 -8.49 7.99
C GLU A 194 12.73 -7.25 7.51
N CYS A 195 12.47 -7.16 6.20
CA CYS A 195 11.69 -6.11 5.56
C CYS A 195 10.83 -6.68 4.43
N CYS A 196 9.82 -5.92 3.99
CA CYS A 196 9.20 -6.19 2.70
C CYS A 196 9.99 -5.45 1.63
N HIS A 197 10.51 -6.16 0.64
CA HIS A 197 11.31 -5.59 -0.45
C HIS A 197 10.47 -5.48 -1.71
N PHE A 198 10.33 -4.27 -2.23
CA PHE A 198 9.55 -3.98 -3.43
C PHE A 198 10.42 -3.34 -4.49
N VAL A 199 10.11 -3.69 -5.74
CA VAL A 199 10.68 -3.07 -6.93
C VAL A 199 9.56 -2.40 -7.70
N VAL A 200 9.83 -1.21 -8.22
CA VAL A 200 8.94 -0.42 -9.05
C VAL A 200 9.65 -0.14 -10.36
N GLU A 201 8.95 -0.40 -11.46
CA GLU A 201 9.43 -0.07 -12.79
C GLU A 201 8.43 0.81 -13.51
N ARG A 202 8.97 1.69 -14.34
CA ARG A 202 8.17 2.40 -15.32
C ARG A 202 7.77 1.44 -16.42
N THR A 203 6.47 1.33 -16.66
CA THR A 203 5.98 0.65 -17.85
C THR A 203 5.82 1.70 -18.93
N GLY A 204 6.50 1.54 -20.06
CA GLY A 204 6.21 2.36 -21.24
C GLY A 204 4.77 2.15 -21.73
N GLU A 205 4.43 2.70 -22.90
CA GLU A 205 3.10 2.54 -23.51
C GLU A 205 2.74 1.10 -23.95
N SER A 206 3.57 0.09 -23.66
CA SER A 206 3.39 -1.25 -24.23
C SER A 206 2.20 -2.01 -23.63
N ASP A 207 1.44 -2.67 -24.50
CA ASP A 207 0.25 -3.50 -24.21
C ASP A 207 0.53 -4.79 -23.40
N GLY A 208 1.70 -4.89 -22.74
CA GLY A 208 2.02 -6.02 -21.90
C GLY A 208 1.10 -6.09 -20.68
N LYS A 209 0.64 -7.29 -20.29
CA LYS A 209 -0.09 -7.47 -19.04
C LYS A 209 0.77 -6.95 -17.87
N ASN A 210 0.32 -5.89 -17.20
CA ASN A 210 0.97 -5.33 -16.02
C ASN A 210 1.26 -6.46 -15.01
N PRO A 211 2.54 -6.70 -14.63
CA PRO A 211 2.93 -7.75 -13.69
C PRO A 211 2.12 -7.75 -12.39
N TRP A 212 1.66 -6.57 -11.96
CA TRP A 212 0.77 -6.44 -10.80
C TRP A 212 -0.54 -7.22 -10.99
N HIS A 213 -1.23 -7.02 -12.11
CA HIS A 213 -2.49 -7.70 -12.38
C HIS A 213 -2.31 -9.21 -12.51
N ALA A 214 -1.27 -9.67 -13.23
CA ALA A 214 -1.01 -11.09 -13.40
C ALA A 214 -0.81 -11.81 -12.06
N TYR A 215 -0.06 -11.21 -11.14
CA TYR A 215 0.15 -11.80 -9.81
C TYR A 215 -1.09 -11.67 -8.90
N SER A 216 -1.88 -10.61 -9.04
CA SER A 216 -3.18 -10.50 -8.35
C SER A 216 -4.14 -11.62 -8.76
N GLU A 217 -4.26 -11.88 -10.07
CA GLU A 217 -5.07 -12.97 -10.64
C GLU A 217 -4.61 -14.35 -10.13
N GLU A 218 -3.28 -14.58 -10.06
CA GLU A 218 -2.72 -15.79 -9.47
C GLU A 218 -3.16 -15.98 -8.01
N LEU A 219 -3.07 -14.93 -7.19
CA LEU A 219 -3.46 -15.01 -5.78
C LEU A 219 -4.97 -15.22 -5.60
N MET A 220 -5.79 -14.62 -6.46
CA MET A 220 -7.24 -14.84 -6.49
C MET A 220 -7.57 -16.29 -6.80
N ARG A 221 -6.98 -16.85 -7.87
CA ARG A 221 -7.16 -18.27 -8.24
C ARG A 221 -6.74 -19.20 -7.11
N ARG A 222 -5.60 -18.92 -6.47
CA ARG A 222 -5.11 -19.69 -5.31
C ARG A 222 -6.05 -19.63 -4.12
N ALA A 223 -6.74 -18.51 -3.89
CA ALA A 223 -7.71 -18.40 -2.81
C ALA A 223 -8.92 -19.34 -3.07
N ILE A 224 -9.46 -19.36 -4.29
CA ILE A 224 -10.55 -20.26 -4.66
C ILE A 224 -10.11 -21.73 -4.57
N GLN A 225 -8.93 -22.07 -5.10
CA GLN A 225 -8.40 -23.43 -5.01
C GLN A 225 -8.25 -23.93 -3.56
N LYS A 226 -7.93 -23.05 -2.61
CA LYS A 226 -7.87 -23.40 -1.19
C LYS A 226 -9.25 -23.74 -0.61
N LEU A 227 -10.30 -23.08 -1.08
CA LEU A 227 -11.69 -23.35 -0.66
C LEU A 227 -12.20 -24.68 -1.21
N SER A 228 -11.75 -25.08 -2.40
CA SER A 228 -12.14 -26.36 -3.03
C SER A 228 -11.45 -27.60 -2.45
N LYS A 229 -10.43 -27.43 -1.60
CA LYS A 229 -9.77 -28.56 -0.93
C LYS A 229 -10.56 -28.96 0.31
N PRO A 230 -10.86 -30.26 0.52
CA PRO A 230 -11.52 -30.71 1.74
C PRO A 230 -10.65 -30.36 2.95
N LYS A 231 -11.25 -29.74 3.98
CA LYS A 231 -10.58 -29.49 5.26
C LYS A 231 -10.16 -30.85 5.85
N HIS A 232 -8.87 -31.05 6.08
CA HIS A 232 -8.43 -32.25 6.78
C HIS A 232 -8.84 -32.15 8.27
N PRO A 233 -9.26 -33.25 8.92
CA PRO A 233 -9.71 -33.25 10.31
C PRO A 233 -8.66 -32.76 11.34
N SER A 234 -7.41 -32.53 10.92
CA SER A 234 -6.30 -32.09 11.77
C SER A 234 -6.13 -30.57 11.88
N ASP A 235 -6.95 -29.77 11.19
CA ASP A 235 -6.77 -28.31 11.11
C ASP A 235 -7.68 -27.53 12.09
N GLY A 236 -8.12 -28.18 13.19
CA GLY A 236 -8.97 -27.62 14.23
C GLY A 236 -8.23 -27.31 15.53
#